data_AF-A0A1N7MRI3-F1
#
_entry.id   AF-A0A1N7MRI3-F1
#
_cell.length_a   1.000
_cell.length_b   1.000
_cell.length_c   1.000
_cell.angle_alpha   90.00
_cell.angle_beta   90.00
_cell.angle_gamma   90.00
#
_symmetry.space_group_name_H-M   'P 1'
#
loop_
_entity.id
_entity.type
_entity.pdbx_description
1 polymer ?
#
loop_
_entity_poly.entity_id
_entity_poly.type
_entity_poly.pdbx_seq_one_letter_code
_entity_poly.pdbx_strand_id
1 'polypeptide(L)'
;MVEYFKITEEKSIPVRINRRVLTLIEKKAGKGLSTLNDMSTQQLTDMVFLGHLEAVRFLNEKSEYTNQEDFENYIDDNINLATFIDESTRIISVFFQGVMKT
;
A
#
# COMPACT_ATOMS: atom_id res chain seq x y z
N MET A 1 -6.11 -1.88 10.98
CA MET A 1 -6.95 -2.78 10.17
C MET A 1 -6.09 -3.33 9.05
N VAL A 2 -6.22 -4.61 8.72
CA VAL A 2 -5.59 -5.19 7.52
C VAL A 2 -6.62 -5.12 6.40
N GLU A 3 -6.22 -4.54 5.28
CA GLU A 3 -6.95 -4.52 4.02
C GLU A 3 -6.29 -5.48 3.04
N TYR A 4 -7.00 -5.84 1.98
CA TYR A 4 -6.47 -6.72 0.94
C TYR A 4 -6.48 -5.99 -0.40
N PHE A 5 -5.28 -5.78 -0.96
CA PHE A 5 -5.07 -5.22 -2.29
C PHE A 5 -5.35 -6.29 -3.34
N LYS A 6 -6.38 -6.09 -4.15
CA LYS A 6 -6.79 -7.09 -5.13
C LYS A 6 -5.91 -7.01 -6.36
N ILE A 7 -5.34 -8.14 -6.74
CA ILE A 7 -4.57 -8.29 -7.98
C ILE A 7 -5.48 -8.98 -9.00
N THR A 8 -6.06 -10.11 -8.60
CA THR A 8 -7.06 -10.85 -9.38
C THR A 8 -8.22 -11.25 -8.48
N GLU A 9 -9.22 -11.96 -9.00
CA GLU A 9 -10.30 -12.51 -8.18
C GLU A 9 -9.80 -13.52 -7.14
N GLU A 10 -8.70 -14.23 -7.45
CA GLU A 10 -8.14 -15.29 -6.61
C GLU A 10 -6.93 -14.84 -5.79
N LYS A 11 -6.30 -13.71 -6.16
CA LYS A 11 -5.07 -13.22 -5.53
C LYS A 11 -5.23 -11.83 -4.96
N SER A 12 -4.83 -11.68 -3.70
CA SER A 12 -4.74 -10.40 -3.03
C SER A 12 -3.54 -10.33 -2.10
N ILE A 13 -3.02 -9.13 -1.89
CA ILE A 13 -1.90 -8.85 -1.01
C ILE A 13 -2.45 -8.22 0.28
N PRO A 14 -2.10 -8.72 1.48
CA PRO A 14 -2.48 -8.05 2.71
C PRO A 14 -1.71 -6.74 2.86
N VAL A 15 -2.40 -5.65 3.22
CA VAL A 15 -1.86 -4.30 3.37
C VAL A 15 -2.40 -3.68 4.66
N ARG A 16 -1.50 -3.14 5.49
CA ARG A 16 -1.86 -2.53 6.77
C ARG A 16 -1.22 -1.16 6.88
N ILE A 17 -1.99 -0.13 6.56
CA ILE A 17 -1.59 1.26 6.74
C ILE A 17 -1.74 1.63 8.23
N ASN A 18 -0.68 2.18 8.81
CA ASN A 18 -0.66 2.71 10.16
C ASN A 18 0.28 3.92 10.25
N ARG A 19 0.39 4.52 11.45
CA ARG A 19 1.28 5.66 11.68
C ARG A 19 2.73 5.42 11.26
N ARG A 20 3.26 4.20 11.45
CA ARG A 20 4.64 3.87 11.07
C ARG A 20 4.81 3.93 9.54
N VAL A 21 3.89 3.34 8.79
CA VAL A 21 3.89 3.39 7.32
C VAL A 21 3.85 4.84 6.85
N LEU A 22 2.96 5.67 7.42
CA LEU A 22 2.87 7.09 7.09
C LEU A 22 4.19 7.83 7.32
N THR A 23 4.82 7.64 8.48
CA THR A 23 6.11 8.28 8.79
C THR A 23 7.23 7.82 7.86
N LEU A 24 7.22 6.57 7.40
CA LEU A 24 8.19 6.07 6.42
C LEU A 24 7.97 6.71 5.04
N ILE A 25 6.71 6.86 4.62
CA ILE A 25 6.35 7.56 3.38
C ILE A 25 6.78 9.02 3.42
N GLU A 26 6.52 9.75 4.52
CA GLU A 26 6.95 11.14 4.68
C GLU A 26 8.47 11.29 4.52
N LYS A 27 9.23 10.39 5.15
CA LYS A 27 10.69 10.38 5.05
C LYS A 27 11.19 10.11 3.64
N LYS A 28 10.54 9.18 2.91
CA LYS A 28 10.87 8.88 1.51
C LYS A 28 10.52 10.04 0.57
N ALA A 29 9.33 10.63 0.75
CA ALA A 29 8.81 11.66 -0.14
C ALA A 29 9.45 13.05 0.07
N GLY A 30 10.06 13.29 1.23
CA GLY A 30 10.63 14.60 1.58
C GLY A 30 9.59 15.73 1.69
N LYS A 31 8.30 15.37 1.71
CA LYS A 31 7.14 16.27 1.83
C LYS A 31 6.25 15.78 2.97
N GLY A 32 5.59 16.70 3.67
CA GLY A 32 4.59 16.35 4.67
C GLY A 32 3.36 15.69 4.04
N LEU A 33 2.59 14.93 4.84
CA LEU A 33 1.35 14.23 4.42
C LEU A 33 0.24 15.14 3.88
N SER A 34 0.45 16.46 3.82
CA SER A 34 -0.52 17.44 3.33
C SER A 34 -0.91 17.28 1.86
N THR A 35 -0.25 16.40 1.09
CA THR A 35 -0.54 16.16 -0.34
C THR A 35 -0.87 14.70 -0.65
N LEU A 36 -1.45 13.95 0.29
CA LEU A 36 -1.93 12.58 0.01
C LEU A 36 -3.05 12.51 -1.04
N ASN A 37 -3.69 13.64 -1.35
CA ASN A 37 -4.67 13.74 -2.43
C ASN A 37 -4.03 13.75 -3.84
N ASP A 38 -2.70 13.85 -3.92
CA ASP A 38 -1.96 13.94 -5.19
C ASP A 38 -0.70 13.07 -5.12
N MET A 39 -0.90 11.79 -4.74
CA MET A 39 0.17 10.81 -4.69
C MET A 39 0.58 10.41 -6.11
N SER A 40 1.88 10.48 -6.39
CA SER A 40 2.41 9.89 -7.62
C SER A 40 2.25 8.37 -7.58
N THR A 41 2.29 7.72 -8.76
CA THR A 41 2.29 6.25 -8.85
C THR A 41 3.38 5.64 -7.96
N GLN A 42 4.59 6.24 -7.92
CA GLN A 42 5.66 5.77 -7.05
C GLN A 42 5.28 5.84 -5.56
N GLN A 43 4.61 6.91 -5.14
CA GLN A 43 4.17 7.05 -3.75
C GLN A 43 3.06 6.04 -3.41
N LEU A 44 2.16 5.75 -4.34
CA LEU A 44 1.16 4.68 -4.17
C LEU A 44 1.86 3.33 -4.01
N THR A 45 2.84 3.02 -4.86
CA THR A 45 3.66 1.80 -4.79
C THR A 45 4.37 1.69 -3.46
N ASP A 46 5.07 2.74 -3.03
CA ASP A 46 5.74 2.78 -1.73
C ASP A 46 4.75 2.51 -0.58
N MET A 47 3.55 3.08 -0.65
CA MET A 47 2.55 2.97 0.41
C MET A 47 1.95 1.58 0.50
N VAL A 48 1.62 0.97 -0.65
CA VAL A 48 1.11 -0.40 -0.71
C VAL A 48 2.20 -1.37 -0.28
N PHE A 49 3.44 -1.22 -0.76
CA PHE A 49 4.56 -2.09 -0.40
C PHE A 49 4.91 -2.02 1.10
N LEU A 50 5.08 -0.82 1.65
CA LEU A 50 5.35 -0.65 3.09
C LEU A 50 4.16 -1.12 3.94
N GLY A 51 2.95 -0.89 3.46
CA GLY A 51 1.74 -1.42 4.08
C GLY A 51 1.70 -2.94 4.06
N HIS A 52 2.17 -3.58 2.99
CA HIS A 52 2.30 -5.03 2.90
C HIS A 52 3.29 -5.58 3.92
N LEU A 53 4.49 -4.99 4.02
CA LEU A 53 5.49 -5.39 5.00
C LEU A 53 4.95 -5.27 6.44
N GLU A 54 4.18 -4.23 6.73
CA GLU A 54 3.55 -4.07 8.05
C GLU A 54 2.40 -5.06 8.27
N ALA A 55 1.68 -5.46 7.21
CA ALA A 55 0.62 -6.45 7.30
C ALA A 55 1.17 -7.84 7.62
N VAL A 56 2.15 -8.33 6.84
CA VAL A 56 2.76 -9.65 7.09
C VAL A 56 3.44 -9.69 8.46
N ARG A 57 4.08 -8.59 8.89
CA ARG A 57 4.62 -8.48 10.25
C ARG A 57 3.52 -8.58 11.32
N PHE A 58 2.37 -7.93 11.09
CA PHE A 58 1.24 -7.97 12.02
C PHE A 58 0.56 -9.34 12.06
N LEU A 59 0.46 -10.02 10.93
CA LEU A 59 -0.11 -11.37 10.78
C LEU A 59 0.87 -12.49 11.18
N ASN A 60 2.14 -12.16 11.44
CA ASN A 60 3.22 -13.12 11.67
C ASN A 60 3.43 -14.08 10.48
N GLU A 61 3.33 -13.52 9.27
CA GLU A 61 3.53 -14.19 7.98
C GLU A 61 4.86 -13.75 7.35
N LYS A 62 5.29 -14.49 6.32
CA LYS A 62 6.45 -14.11 5.50
C LYS A 62 5.97 -13.31 4.29
N SER A 63 6.71 -12.25 3.94
CA SER A 63 6.49 -11.59 2.66
C SER A 63 6.97 -12.51 1.53
N GLU A 64 6.21 -12.53 0.44
CA GLU A 64 6.58 -13.22 -0.80
C GLU A 64 7.58 -12.40 -1.63
N TYR A 65 7.75 -11.11 -1.31
CA TYR A 65 8.60 -10.16 -2.01
C TYR A 65 9.88 -9.90 -1.21
N THR A 66 11.05 -10.05 -1.82
CA THR A 66 12.31 -9.85 -1.10
C THR A 66 12.66 -8.37 -0.96
N ASN A 67 12.19 -7.56 -1.90
CA ASN A 67 12.45 -6.12 -1.97
C ASN A 67 11.30 -5.43 -2.75
N GLN A 68 11.42 -4.12 -2.93
CA GLN A 68 10.40 -3.32 -3.60
C GLN A 68 10.35 -3.55 -5.12
N GLU A 69 11.49 -3.80 -5.77
CA GLU A 69 11.57 -4.11 -7.20
C GLU A 69 10.83 -5.42 -7.52
N ASP A 70 10.99 -6.46 -6.68
CA ASP A 70 10.23 -7.71 -6.81
C ASP A 70 8.72 -7.48 -6.73
N PHE A 71 8.29 -6.59 -5.82
CA PHE A 71 6.89 -6.23 -5.67
C PHE A 71 6.37 -5.46 -6.90
N GLU A 72 7.14 -4.48 -7.39
CA GLU A 72 6.81 -3.68 -8.58
C GLU A 72 6.67 -4.57 -9.82
N ASN A 73 7.65 -5.43 -10.08
CA ASN A 73 7.61 -6.39 -11.19
C ASN A 73 6.38 -7.29 -11.10
N TYR A 74 6.07 -7.80 -9.90
CA TYR A 74 4.88 -8.63 -9.70
C TYR A 74 3.58 -7.87 -10.01
N ILE A 75 3.47 -6.61 -9.59
CA ILE A 75 2.29 -5.80 -9.89
C ILE A 75 2.16 -5.56 -11.39
N ASP A 76 3.24 -5.14 -12.05
CA ASP A 76 3.27 -4.84 -13.49
C ASP A 76 2.95 -6.07 -14.35
N ASP A 77 3.37 -7.26 -13.92
CA ASP A 77 3.09 -8.53 -14.59
C ASP A 77 1.63 -9.01 -14.45
N ASN A 78 0.91 -8.55 -13.41
CA ASN A 78 -0.40 -9.14 -13.05
C ASN A 78 -1.58 -8.16 -13.20
N ILE A 79 -1.37 -6.85 -13.11
CA ILE A 79 -2.43 -5.85 -13.27
C ILE A 79 -1.97 -4.64 -14.08
N ASN A 80 -2.92 -3.99 -14.75
CA ASN A 80 -2.64 -2.73 -15.43
C ASN A 80 -2.61 -1.54 -14.45
N LEU A 81 -2.01 -0.44 -14.89
CA LEU A 81 -1.85 0.79 -14.11
C LEU A 81 -3.17 1.35 -13.57
N ALA A 82 -4.27 1.27 -14.32
CA ALA A 82 -5.56 1.79 -13.88
C ALA A 82 -6.09 0.99 -12.68
N THR A 83 -6.08 -0.34 -12.79
CA THR A 83 -6.46 -1.24 -11.68
C THR A 83 -5.58 -1.00 -10.46
N PHE A 84 -4.27 -0.82 -10.66
CA PHE A 84 -3.34 -0.53 -9.57
C PHE A 84 -3.70 0.77 -8.82
N ILE A 85 -3.97 1.85 -9.56
CA ILE A 85 -4.33 3.15 -8.98
C ILE A 85 -5.66 3.04 -8.23
N ASP A 86 -6.65 2.38 -8.80
CA ASP A 86 -7.99 2.24 -8.19
C ASP A 86 -7.92 1.47 -6.88
N GLU A 87 -7.24 0.32 -6.86
CA GLU A 87 -7.10 -0.50 -5.66
C GLU A 87 -6.23 0.15 -4.58
N SER A 88 -5.16 0.84 -4.98
CA SER A 88 -4.32 1.62 -4.04
C SER A 88 -5.14 2.72 -3.38
N THR A 89 -5.89 3.49 -4.18
CA THR A 89 -6.74 4.59 -3.70
C THR A 89 -7.83 4.09 -2.77
N ARG A 90 -8.44 2.93 -3.09
CA ARG A 90 -9.45 2.29 -2.24
C ARG A 90 -8.89 1.98 -0.86
N ILE A 91 -7.73 1.32 -0.76
CA ILE A 91 -7.12 0.97 0.53
C ILE A 91 -6.79 2.21 1.35
N ILE A 92 -6.18 3.20 0.72
CA ILE A 92 -5.81 4.46 1.38
C ILE A 92 -7.07 5.17 1.91
N SER A 93 -8.13 5.21 1.10
CA SER A 93 -9.41 5.81 1.50
C SER A 93 -10.04 5.10 2.69
N VAL A 94 -10.01 3.76 2.72
CA VAL A 94 -10.53 2.96 3.84
C VAL A 94 -9.78 3.26 5.13
N PHE A 95 -8.45 3.40 5.08
CA PHE A 95 -7.66 3.81 6.23
C PHE A 95 -8.12 5.18 6.77
N PHE A 96 -8.26 6.19 5.92
CA PHE A 96 -8.67 7.53 6.35
C PHE A 96 -10.10 7.59 6.87
N GLN A 97 -11.03 6.86 6.25
CA GLN A 97 -12.39 6.74 6.77
C GLN A 97 -12.43 6.08 8.15
N GLY A 98 -11.55 5.09 8.39
CA GLY A 98 -11.39 4.48 9.70
C GLY A 98 -10.88 5.47 10.75
N VAL A 99 -9.93 6.33 10.40
CA VAL A 99 -9.38 7.39 11.28
C VAL A 99 -10.43 8.45 11.61
N MET A 100 -11.32 8.81 10.67
CA MET A 100 -12.37 9.82 10.91
C MET A 100 -13.52 9.34 11.80
N LYS A 101 -13.63 8.02 12.05
CA LYS A 101 -14.69 7.41 12.88
C LYS A 101 -14.24 7.13 14.32
N THR A 102 -12.98 7.39 14.66
CA THR A 102 -12.40 7.24 16.00
C THR A 102 -12.14 8.59 16.63
#